data_AF-A0A2I0D0E3-F1
#
_entry.id   AF-A0A2I0D0E3-F1
#
_cell.length_a   1.000
_cell.length_b   1.000
_cell.length_c   1.000
_cell.angle_alpha   90.00
_cell.angle_beta   90.00
_cell.angle_gamma   90.00
#
_symmetry.space_group_name_H-M   'P 1'
#
loop_
_entity.id
_entity.type
_entity.pdbx_description
1 polymer ?
#
loop_
_entity_poly.entity_id
_entity_poly.type
_entity_poly.pdbx_seq_one_letter_code
_entity_poly.pdbx_strand_id
1 'polypeptide(L)'
;ACVLLQEYDLLVLDEPFSSLDCKEKERACAAISGRTHGITIIFTHEQAQFPRVDMLWEIADGSLHCRGSLPGALHRWEHAPEIIRTLIRNGKEPANITRQDIREAACRT
;
A
#
# COMPACT_ATOMS: atom_id res chain seq x y z
N ALA A 1 -0.91 -16.73 -12.34
CA ALA A 1 -1.84 -16.33 -11.26
C ALA A 1 -2.28 -17.56 -10.46
N CYS A 2 -1.44 -18.06 -9.53
CA CYS A 2 -1.76 -19.24 -8.72
C CYS A 2 -1.54 -19.02 -7.21
N VAL A 3 -0.59 -18.15 -6.84
CA VAL A 3 -0.19 -17.93 -5.44
C VAL A 3 -1.28 -17.26 -4.60
N LEU A 4 -2.04 -16.31 -5.15
CA LEU A 4 -3.11 -15.62 -4.40
C LEU A 4 -4.36 -16.48 -4.15
N LEU A 5 -4.49 -17.62 -4.84
CA LEU A 5 -5.66 -18.52 -4.74
C LEU A 5 -5.58 -19.50 -3.57
N GLN A 6 -4.44 -19.57 -2.89
CA GLN A 6 -4.20 -20.48 -1.76
C GLN A 6 -4.17 -19.68 -0.45
N GLU A 7 -4.58 -20.32 0.63
CA GLU A 7 -4.56 -19.75 1.98
C GLU A 7 -3.21 -20.03 2.66
N TYR A 8 -2.18 -19.27 2.29
CA TYR A 8 -0.90 -19.28 2.99
C TYR A 8 -0.97 -18.53 4.33
N ASP A 9 -0.35 -19.10 5.38
CA ASP A 9 -0.15 -18.42 6.67
C ASP A 9 0.84 -17.25 6.57
N LEU A 10 1.80 -17.35 5.65
CA LEU A 10 2.74 -16.27 5.31
C LEU A 10 2.88 -16.19 3.79
N LEU A 11 2.58 -15.03 3.24
CA LEU A 11 2.73 -14.72 1.83
C LEU A 11 3.70 -13.54 1.68
N VAL A 12 4.81 -13.77 0.97
CA VAL A 12 5.77 -12.72 0.64
C VAL A 12 5.74 -12.49 -0.87
N LEU A 13 5.50 -11.25 -1.27
CA LEU A 13 5.42 -10.82 -2.65
C LEU A 13 6.53 -9.82 -2.94
N ASP A 14 7.46 -10.18 -3.82
CA ASP A 14 8.52 -9.30 -4.29
C ASP A 14 8.15 -8.75 -5.67
N GLU A 15 8.01 -7.43 -5.76
CA GLU A 15 7.62 -6.68 -6.95
C GLU A 15 6.42 -7.25 -7.72
N PRO A 16 5.28 -7.55 -7.05
CA PRO A 16 4.16 -8.25 -7.68
C PRO A 16 3.42 -7.43 -8.75
N PHE A 17 3.68 -6.12 -8.85
CA PHE A 17 2.99 -5.20 -9.75
C PHE A 17 3.79 -4.84 -11.01
N SER A 18 5.08 -5.17 -11.05
CA SER A 18 6.03 -4.71 -12.09
C SER A 18 5.63 -5.04 -13.53
N SER A 19 4.98 -6.18 -13.74
CA SER A 19 4.58 -6.69 -15.07
C SER A 19 3.07 -6.61 -15.35
N LEU A 20 2.32 -5.92 -14.49
CA LEU A 20 0.86 -5.81 -14.60
C LEU A 20 0.46 -4.49 -15.24
N ASP A 21 -0.55 -4.52 -16.10
CA ASP A 21 -1.20 -3.29 -16.56
C ASP A 21 -2.05 -2.67 -15.44
N CYS A 22 -2.58 -1.46 -15.67
CA CYS A 22 -3.36 -0.75 -14.66
C CYS A 22 -4.57 -1.55 -14.14
N LYS A 23 -5.24 -2.34 -15.00
CA LYS A 23 -6.43 -3.12 -14.63
C LYS A 23 -6.06 -4.36 -13.84
N GLU A 24 -4.96 -5.01 -14.22
CA GLU A 24 -4.43 -6.16 -13.50
C GLU A 24 -3.84 -5.76 -12.14
N LYS A 25 -3.21 -4.58 -12.03
CA LYS A 25 -2.78 -4.02 -10.74
C LYS A 25 -3.96 -3.78 -9.81
N GLU A 26 -5.08 -3.23 -10.30
CA GLU A 26 -6.30 -3.08 -9.52
C GLU A 26 -6.85 -4.41 -9.03
N ARG A 27 -6.89 -5.42 -9.90
CA ARG A 27 -7.32 -6.79 -9.55
C ARG A 27 -6.41 -7.42 -8.50
N ALA A 28 -5.10 -7.27 -8.65
CA ALA A 28 -4.12 -7.78 -7.69
C ALA A 28 -4.27 -7.07 -6.33
N CYS A 29 -4.42 -5.73 -6.33
CA CYS A 29 -4.65 -4.97 -5.11
C CYS A 29 -5.94 -5.41 -4.41
N ALA A 30 -7.04 -5.62 -5.15
CA ALA A 30 -8.29 -6.11 -4.60
C ALA A 30 -8.15 -7.52 -4.01
N ALA A 31 -7.48 -8.43 -4.72
CA ALA A 31 -7.24 -9.80 -4.26
C ALA A 31 -6.40 -9.83 -2.98
N ILE A 32 -5.34 -9.01 -2.92
CA ILE A 32 -4.47 -8.91 -1.74
C ILE A 32 -5.23 -8.28 -0.57
N SER A 33 -5.96 -7.19 -0.80
CA SER A 33 -6.76 -6.50 0.23
C SER A 33 -7.88 -7.37 0.81
N GLY A 34 -8.37 -8.33 0.03
CA GLY A 34 -9.40 -9.28 0.45
C GLY A 34 -8.87 -10.46 1.27
N ARG A 35 -7.55 -10.63 1.41
CA ARG A 35 -6.97 -11.68 2.25
C ARG A 35 -7.20 -11.33 3.71
N THR A 36 -7.92 -12.19 4.42
CA THR A 36 -8.20 -12.06 5.85
C THR A 36 -7.43 -13.06 6.72
N HIS A 37 -6.76 -14.04 6.09
CA HIS A 37 -5.97 -15.06 6.76
C HIS A 37 -4.48 -14.92 6.46
N GLY A 38 -3.66 -15.18 7.48
CA GLY A 38 -2.20 -15.13 7.40
C GLY A 38 -1.63 -13.72 7.34
N ILE A 39 -0.30 -13.65 7.21
CA ILE A 39 0.47 -12.41 7.06
C ILE A 39 0.84 -12.26 5.59
N THR A 40 0.59 -11.08 5.02
CA THR A 40 1.06 -10.73 3.67
C THR A 40 2.08 -9.61 3.74
N ILE A 41 3.29 -9.86 3.22
CA ILE A 41 4.37 -8.88 3.12
C ILE A 41 4.56 -8.56 1.64
N ILE A 42 4.61 -7.28 1.31
CA ILE A 42 4.72 -6.80 -0.06
C ILE A 42 5.92 -5.87 -0.16
N PHE A 43 6.87 -6.25 -1.00
CA PHE A 43 7.96 -5.37 -1.44
C PHE A 43 7.57 -4.80 -2.79
N THR A 44 7.55 -3.48 -2.89
CA THR A 44 7.14 -2.78 -4.11
C THR A 44 7.73 -1.39 -4.15
N HIS A 45 8.20 -0.98 -5.34
CA HIS A 45 8.52 0.41 -5.66
C HIS A 45 7.36 1.14 -6.36
N GLU A 46 6.19 0.49 -6.53
CA GLU A 46 4.97 1.12 -7.06
C GLU A 46 4.55 2.32 -6.21
N GLN A 47 4.00 3.36 -6.84
CA GLN A 47 3.63 4.63 -6.19
C GLN A 47 2.18 5.05 -6.41
N ALA A 48 1.48 4.41 -7.35
CA ALA A 48 0.14 4.81 -7.78
C ALA A 48 -0.96 3.84 -7.31
N GLN A 49 -0.65 2.55 -7.17
CA GLN A 49 -1.64 1.52 -6.84
C GLN A 49 -1.14 0.66 -5.69
N PHE A 50 -1.85 0.72 -4.57
CA PHE A 50 -1.53 -0.05 -3.39
C PHE A 50 -2.75 -0.84 -2.92
N PRO A 51 -2.55 -2.07 -2.43
CA PRO A 51 -3.58 -2.76 -1.65
C PRO A 51 -3.75 -2.07 -0.30
N ARG A 52 -4.82 -2.44 0.41
CA ARG A 52 -5.00 -2.09 1.81
C ARG A 52 -3.88 -2.76 2.62
N VAL A 53 -3.20 -1.97 3.45
CA VAL A 53 -2.16 -2.48 4.35
C VAL A 53 -2.37 -1.97 5.76
N ASP A 54 -1.97 -2.74 6.76
CA ASP A 54 -2.10 -2.36 8.16
C ASP A 54 -0.83 -1.68 8.68
N MET A 55 0.34 -2.09 8.18
CA MET A 55 1.66 -1.59 8.58
C MET A 55 2.45 -1.10 7.37
N LEU A 56 3.20 -0.02 7.56
CA LEU A 56 4.07 0.57 6.55
C LEU A 56 5.53 0.48 6.99
N TRP A 57 6.36 -0.04 6.08
CA TRP A 57 7.80 -0.12 6.21
C TRP A 57 8.45 0.51 4.99
N GLU A 58 9.61 1.10 5.17
CA GLU A 58 10.34 1.78 4.11
C GLU A 58 11.79 1.35 4.12
N ILE A 59 12.34 1.02 2.95
CA ILE A 59 13.76 0.73 2.80
C ILE A 59 14.46 2.03 2.38
N ALA A 60 15.38 2.52 3.21
CA ALA A 60 16.19 3.71 2.94
C ALA A 60 17.62 3.47 3.43
N ASP A 61 18.61 3.90 2.65
CA ASP A 61 20.04 3.75 2.94
C ASP A 61 20.45 2.29 3.28
N GLY A 62 19.88 1.33 2.56
CA GLY A 62 20.12 -0.10 2.77
C GLY A 62 19.55 -0.66 4.07
N SER A 63 18.74 0.11 4.80
CA SER A 63 18.12 -0.27 6.07
C SER A 63 16.60 -0.25 5.97
N LEU A 64 15.95 -1.18 6.67
CA LEU A 64 14.49 -1.27 6.75
C LEU A 64 13.97 -0.50 7.96
N HIS A 65 13.15 0.52 7.72
CA HIS A 65 12.58 1.41 8.74
C HIS A 65 11.09 1.14 8.91
N CYS A 66 10.65 0.86 10.14
CA CYS A 66 9.24 0.75 10.46
C CYS A 66 8.61 2.14 10.62
N ARG A 67 7.64 2.49 9.76
CA ARG A 67 6.89 3.76 9.87
C ARG A 67 5.66 3.62 10.78
N GLY A 68 5.20 2.39 11.02
CA GLY A 68 4.13 2.06 11.96
C GLY A 68 2.84 1.65 11.26
N SER A 69 1.71 1.75 11.97
CA SER A 69 0.40 1.40 11.44
C SER A 69 -0.29 2.57 10.73
N LEU A 70 -1.11 2.28 9.72
CA LEU A 70 -1.93 3.30 9.08
C LEU A 70 -3.13 3.72 9.96
N PRO A 71 -3.62 4.96 9.82
CA PRO A 71 -3.10 6.01 8.92
C PRO A 71 -1.89 6.77 9.49
N GLY A 72 -1.62 6.68 10.81
CA GLY A 72 -0.57 7.46 11.47
C GLY A 72 0.86 7.30 10.90
N ALA A 73 1.15 6.15 10.26
CA ALA A 73 2.42 5.93 9.56
C ALA A 73 2.65 6.88 8.38
N LEU A 74 1.59 7.43 7.78
CA LEU A 74 1.65 8.35 6.65
C LEU A 74 2.47 9.61 6.97
N HIS A 75 2.40 10.10 8.21
CA HIS A 75 3.17 11.26 8.67
C HIS A 75 4.66 10.97 8.83
N ARG A 76 5.03 9.71 8.98
CA ARG A 76 6.42 9.25 9.18
C ARG A 76 7.04 8.72 7.90
N TRP A 77 6.26 8.64 6.82
CA TRP A 77 6.70 8.13 5.53
C TRP A 77 7.46 9.20 4.75
N GLU A 78 8.79 9.16 4.84
CA GLU A 78 9.68 10.19 4.28
C GLU A 78 9.61 10.23 2.74
N HIS A 79 9.68 9.08 2.08
CA HIS A 79 9.64 8.97 0.63
C HIS A 79 8.23 8.66 0.10
N ALA A 80 7.19 9.11 0.81
CA ALA A 80 5.81 8.96 0.36
C ALA A 80 5.59 9.61 -1.02
N PRO A 81 4.74 9.03 -1.90
CA PRO A 81 4.32 9.65 -3.15
C PRO A 81 3.77 11.07 -2.96
N GLU A 82 3.98 11.94 -3.95
CA GLU A 82 3.66 13.37 -3.83
C GLU A 82 2.16 13.64 -3.59
N ILE A 83 1.29 12.78 -4.13
CA ILE A 83 -0.15 12.84 -3.88
C ILE A 83 -0.48 12.69 -2.39
N ILE A 84 0.18 11.76 -1.68
CA ILE A 84 -0.01 11.55 -0.25
C ILE A 84 0.56 12.72 0.54
N ARG A 85 1.78 13.18 0.21
CA ARG A 85 2.40 14.34 0.87
C ARG A 85 1.53 15.59 0.75
N THR A 86 0.94 15.83 -0.43
CA THR A 86 0.04 16.96 -0.68
C THR A 86 -1.24 16.85 0.14
N LEU A 87 -1.85 15.66 0.22
CA LEU A 87 -3.04 15.41 1.01
C LEU A 87 -2.81 15.68 2.50
N ILE A 88 -1.71 15.14 3.06
CA ILE A 88 -1.33 15.35 4.45
C ILE A 88 -1.09 16.84 4.74
N ARG A 89 -0.37 17.54 3.85
CA ARG A 89 -0.10 18.98 3.98
C ARG A 89 -1.38 19.82 4.01
N ASN A 90 -2.41 19.38 3.28
CA ASN A 90 -3.73 20.02 3.25
C ASN A 90 -4.65 19.57 4.39
N GLY A 91 -4.16 18.78 5.36
CA GLY A 91 -4.94 18.26 6.48
C GLY A 91 -5.93 17.16 6.10
N LYS A 92 -5.81 16.58 4.89
CA LYS A 92 -6.71 15.55 4.35
C LYS A 92 -6.05 14.18 4.46
N GLU A 93 -6.00 13.62 5.68
CA GLU A 93 -5.40 12.30 5.91
C GLU A 93 -6.28 11.18 5.33
N PRO A 94 -5.77 10.37 4.38
CA PRO A 94 -6.46 9.18 3.92
C PRO A 94 -6.40 8.07 4.98
N ALA A 95 -7.45 7.27 5.06
CA ALA A 95 -7.52 6.17 6.03
C ALA A 95 -6.52 5.04 5.71
N ASN A 96 -6.17 4.89 4.42
CA ASN A 96 -5.17 3.96 3.93
C ASN A 96 -4.51 4.50 2.65
N ILE A 97 -3.61 3.73 2.04
CA ILE A 97 -2.91 4.09 0.80
C ILE A 97 -3.59 3.58 -0.45
N THR A 98 -4.80 2.99 -0.32
CA THR A 98 -5.55 2.52 -1.48
C THR A 98 -5.96 3.69 -2.37
N ARG A 99 -6.14 3.41 -3.67
CA ARG A 99 -6.63 4.40 -4.63
C ARG A 99 -7.97 5.03 -4.20
N GLN A 100 -8.84 4.23 -3.59
CA GLN A 100 -10.14 4.69 -3.10
C GLN A 100 -9.97 5.64 -1.90
N ASP A 101 -9.17 5.27 -0.90
CA ASP A 101 -8.96 6.09 0.31
C ASP A 101 -8.29 7.44 -0.01
N ILE A 102 -7.31 7.43 -0.92
CA ILE A 102 -6.65 8.65 -1.41
C ILE A 102 -7.66 9.55 -2.12
N ARG A 103 -8.53 8.98 -2.96
CA ARG A 103 -9.57 9.74 -3.68
C ARG A 103 -10.61 10.31 -2.72
N GLU A 104 -11.05 9.54 -1.75
CA GLU A 104 -12.00 9.97 -0.72
C GLU A 104 -11.43 11.11 0.12
N ALA A 105 -10.17 11.01 0.55
CA ALA A 105 -9.49 12.07 1.26
C ALA A 105 -9.39 13.35 0.42
N ALA A 106 -9.03 13.25 -0.85
CA ALA A 106 -8.95 14.40 -1.76
C ALA A 106 -10.28 15.16 -1.88
N CYS A 107 -11.40 14.43 -1.90
CA CYS A 107 -12.74 14.96 -2.06
C CYS A 107 -13.40 15.50 -0.78
N ARG A 108 -12.81 15.34 0.40
CA ARG A 108 -13.34 15.95 1.64
C ARG A 108 -13.28 17.48 1.52
N THR A 109 -14.42 18.15 1.56
CA THR A 109 -14.56 19.62 1.55
C THR A 109 -14.19 20.24 2.88
#